data_AF-A0A6M8VYN1-F1
#
_entry.id   AF-A0A6M8VYN1-F1
#
_cell.length_a   1.000
_cell.length_b   1.000
_cell.length_c   1.000
_cell.angle_alpha   90.00
_cell.angle_beta   90.00
_cell.angle_gamma   90.00
#
_symmetry.space_group_name_H-M   'P 1'
#
loop_
_entity.id
_entity.type
_entity.pdbx_description
1 polymer ?
#
loop_
_entity_poly.entity_id
_entity_poly.type
_entity_poly.pdbx_seq_one_letter_code
_entity_poly.pdbx_strand_id
1 'polypeptide(L)' 'MASYVIWGSCYFVATMLHDVKVRRRVAANDALVCWQCWYPLTNVEPGRCPECGTPFDREALRLAWTKALYRR' A
#
# COMPACT_ATOMS: atom_id res chain seq x y z
N MET A 1 -10.03 -31.53 13.28
CA MET A 1 -10.18 -30.05 13.32
C MET A 1 -8.79 -29.44 13.38
N ALA A 2 -8.08 -29.40 12.25
CA ALA A 2 -6.66 -29.04 12.18
C ALA A 2 -6.37 -28.35 10.84
N SER A 3 -6.85 -27.12 10.65
CA SER A 3 -6.67 -26.39 9.38
C SER A 3 -6.59 -24.86 9.51
N TYR A 4 -6.06 -24.31 10.61
CA TYR A 4 -6.02 -22.84 10.78
C TYR A 4 -4.75 -22.25 11.41
N VAL A 5 -3.62 -22.98 11.40
CA VAL A 5 -2.37 -22.49 12.05
C VAL A 5 -1.20 -22.37 11.07
N ILE A 6 -1.28 -22.94 9.87
CA ILE A 6 -0.19 -22.90 8.88
C ILE A 6 -0.21 -21.58 8.05
N TRP A 7 -1.32 -20.85 8.05
CA TRP A 7 -1.47 -19.52 7.43
C TRP A 7 -0.98 -18.36 8.30
N GLY A 8 -0.22 -18.61 9.37
CA GLY A 8 0.36 -17.54 10.20
C GLY A 8 1.75 -17.12 9.73
N SER A 9 2.66 -18.08 9.55
CA SER A 9 4.09 -17.80 9.29
C SER A 9 4.41 -17.41 7.84
N CYS A 10 3.80 -18.05 6.84
CA CYS A 10 3.99 -17.64 5.43
C CYS A 10 3.31 -16.29 5.13
N TYR A 11 2.18 -16.00 5.79
CA TYR A 11 1.54 -14.69 5.72
C TYR A 11 2.40 -13.59 6.32
N PHE A 12 3.13 -13.86 7.41
CA PHE A 12 3.96 -12.86 8.09
C PHE A 12 5.18 -12.45 7.25
N VAL A 13 5.86 -13.41 6.62
CA VAL A 13 6.97 -13.11 5.70
C VAL A 13 6.47 -12.48 4.41
N ALA A 14 5.32 -12.92 3.89
CA ALA A 14 4.69 -12.30 2.73
C ALA A 14 4.27 -10.86 3.01
N THR A 15 3.73 -10.56 4.19
CA THR A 15 3.37 -9.19 4.62
C THR A 15 4.61 -8.33 4.86
N MET A 16 5.66 -8.83 5.51
CA MET A 16 6.93 -8.09 5.67
C MET A 16 7.59 -7.76 4.32
N LEU A 17 7.66 -8.71 3.39
CA LEU A 17 8.18 -8.47 2.05
C LEU A 17 7.23 -7.57 1.22
N HIS A 18 5.92 -7.61 1.49
CA HIS A 18 4.96 -6.66 0.94
C HIS A 18 5.27 -5.24 1.40
N ASP A 19 5.50 -5.06 2.70
CA ASP A 19 5.82 -3.77 3.30
C ASP A 19 7.10 -3.16 2.70
N VAL A 20 8.16 -3.96 2.53
CA VAL A 20 9.41 -3.48 1.92
C VAL A 20 9.22 -3.12 0.44
N LYS A 21 8.53 -3.96 -0.34
CA LYS A 21 8.24 -3.69 -1.76
C LYS A 21 7.40 -2.43 -1.91
N VAL A 22 6.50 -2.19 -0.98
CA VAL A 22 5.64 -1.03 -1.03
C VAL A 22 6.42 0.20 -0.65
N ARG A 23 7.17 0.19 0.45
CA ARG A 23 7.98 1.34 0.84
C ARG A 23 8.85 1.82 -0.33
N ARG A 24 9.42 0.88 -1.08
CA ARG A 24 10.15 1.18 -2.34
C ARG A 24 9.26 1.81 -3.40
N ARG A 25 8.06 1.27 -3.67
CA ARG A 25 7.11 1.83 -4.65
C ARG A 25 6.63 3.22 -4.25
N VAL A 26 6.30 3.43 -2.97
CA VAL A 26 5.84 4.71 -2.42
C VAL A 26 6.94 5.76 -2.54
N ALA A 27 8.19 5.41 -2.21
CA ALA A 27 9.34 6.29 -2.40
C ALA A 27 9.61 6.61 -3.87
N ALA A 28 9.42 5.64 -4.79
CA ALA A 28 9.62 5.84 -6.22
C ALA A 28 8.49 6.60 -6.92
N ASN A 29 7.32 6.74 -6.29
CA ASN A 29 6.10 7.32 -6.88
C ASN A 29 5.58 8.52 -6.08
N ASP A 30 6.45 9.29 -5.42
CA ASP A 30 6.09 10.51 -4.66
C ASP A 30 4.91 10.33 -3.69
N ALA A 31 4.88 9.18 -3.00
CA ALA A 31 3.81 8.81 -2.09
C ALA A 31 2.39 8.76 -2.71
N LEU A 32 2.30 8.58 -4.03
CA LEU A 32 1.06 8.39 -4.78
C LEU A 32 0.87 6.91 -5.13
N VAL A 33 0.55 6.11 -4.11
CA VAL A 33 0.30 4.68 -4.27
C VAL A 33 -0.99 4.33 -3.54
N CYS A 34 -1.88 3.58 -4.17
CA CYS A 34 -3.13 3.16 -3.54
C CYS A 34 -2.86 2.39 -2.24
N TRP A 35 -3.58 2.70 -1.15
CA TRP A 35 -3.42 2.02 0.13
C TRP A 35 -3.93 0.56 0.11
N GLN A 36 -4.81 0.22 -0.83
CA GLN A 36 -5.49 -1.08 -0.88
C GLN A 36 -4.87 -2.02 -1.91
N CYS A 37 -4.68 -1.56 -3.15
CA CYS A 37 -4.12 -2.37 -4.23
C CYS A 37 -2.66 -2.04 -4.56
N TRP A 38 -2.09 -1.00 -3.92
CA TRP A 38 -0.68 -0.62 -4.08
C TRP A 38 -0.29 -0.26 -5.53
N TYR A 39 -1.28 0.09 -6.34
CA TYR A 39 -1.09 0.60 -7.70
C TYR A 39 -0.57 2.05 -7.66
N PRO A 40 0.41 2.41 -8.50
CA PRO A 40 0.92 3.77 -8.58
C PRO A 40 -0.12 4.70 -9.22
N LEU A 41 -0.47 5.77 -8.51
CA LEU A 41 -1.48 6.75 -8.90
C LEU A 41 -0.85 8.08 -9.37
N THR A 42 0.44 8.07 -9.72
CA THR A 42 1.21 9.24 -10.16
C THR A 42 0.61 9.95 -11.37
N ASN A 43 0.08 9.20 -12.33
CA ASN A 43 -0.52 9.73 -13.57
C ASN A 43 -2.04 9.61 -13.63
N VAL A 44 -2.72 9.38 -12.50
CA VAL A 44 -4.17 9.15 -12.49
C VAL A 44 -4.89 10.31 -11.82
N GLU A 45 -5.98 10.81 -12.40
CA GLU A 45 -6.77 11.88 -11.81
C GLU A 45 -7.23 11.52 -10.37
N PRO A 46 -7.22 12.50 -9.45
CA PRO A 46 -7.74 12.30 -8.10
C PRO A 46 -9.21 11.91 -8.17
N GLY A 47 -9.62 10.93 -7.36
CA GLY A 47 -10.99 10.45 -7.38
C GLY A 47 -11.05 8.97 -7.05
N ARG A 48 -10.66 8.09 -7.99
CA ARG A 48 -10.72 6.63 -7.81
C ARG A 48 -9.55 5.91 -8.44
N CYS A 49 -9.06 4.89 -7.76
CA CYS A 49 -8.06 4.00 -8.31
C CYS A 49 -8.66 3.20 -9.48
N PRO A 50 -7.96 3.09 -10.63
CA PRO A 50 -8.47 2.40 -11.80
C PRO A 50 -8.47 0.87 -11.64
N GLU A 51 -7.66 0.33 -10.73
CA GLU A 51 -7.58 -1.12 -10.48
C GLU A 51 -8.63 -1.61 -9.50
N CYS A 52 -8.77 -0.94 -8.36
CA CYS A 52 -9.63 -1.40 -7.27
C CYS A 52 -10.88 -0.55 -7.05
N GLY A 53 -11.01 0.58 -7.76
CA GLY A 53 -12.13 1.50 -7.63
C GLY A 53 -12.14 2.31 -6.32
N THR A 54 -11.15 2.11 -5.45
CA THR A 54 -11.08 2.77 -4.14
C THR A 54 -10.96 4.27 -4.30
N PRO A 55 -11.80 5.06 -3.62
CA PRO A 55 -11.69 6.50 -3.68
C PRO A 55 -10.38 6.95 -3.03
N PHE A 56 -9.70 7.89 -3.68
CA PHE A 56 -8.49 8.47 -3.13
C PHE A 56 -8.40 9.95 -3.48
N ASP A 57 -7.89 10.72 -2.52
CA ASP A 57 -7.42 12.07 -2.74
C ASP A 57 -5.89 12.07 -2.72
N ARG A 58 -5.26 12.77 -3.67
CA ARG A 58 -3.80 12.81 -3.84
C ARG A 58 -3.12 13.41 -2.62
N GLU A 59 -3.69 14.47 -2.04
CA GLU A 59 -3.08 15.17 -0.92
C GLU A 59 -3.21 14.36 0.38
N ALA A 60 -4.42 13.87 0.67
CA ALA A 60 -4.66 12.96 1.78
C ALA A 60 -3.80 11.69 1.71
N LEU A 61 -3.65 11.10 0.52
CA LEU A 61 -2.85 9.90 0.30
C LEU A 61 -1.35 10.14 0.55
N ARG A 62 -0.81 11.26 0.04
CA ARG A 62 0.56 11.68 0.32
C ARG A 62 0.79 11.87 1.82
N LEU A 63 -0.10 12.57 2.51
CA LEU A 63 0.00 12.79 3.95
C LEU A 63 -0.05 11.46 4.73
N ALA A 64 -0.91 10.53 4.33
CA ALA A 64 -1.02 9.22 4.96
C ALA A 64 0.29 8.42 4.83
N TRP A 65 0.86 8.36 3.62
CA TRP A 65 2.15 7.70 3.39
C TRP A 65 3.30 8.39 4.11
N THR A 66 3.36 9.73 4.11
CA THR A 66 4.36 10.47 4.88
C THR A 66 4.28 10.12 6.36
N LYS A 67 3.08 10.10 6.96
CA LYS A 67 2.89 9.68 8.36
C LYS A 67 3.30 8.23 8.61
N ALA A 68 2.96 7.32 7.69
CA ALA A 68 3.30 5.90 7.79
C ALA A 68 4.80 5.62 7.65
N LEU A 69 5.50 6.39 6.82
CA LEU A 69 6.94 6.26 6.58
C LEU A 69 7.79 7.02 7.60
N TYR A 70 7.29 8.13 8.15
CA TYR A 70 8.00 8.96 9.15
C TYR A 70 7.90 8.41 10.57
N ARG A 71 7.04 7.40 10.84
CA ARG A 71 7.13 6.56 12.05
C ARG A 71 8.42 5.74 11.98
N ARG A 72 9.53 6.38 12.33
CA ARG A 72 10.85 5.78 12.49
C ARG A 72 11.29 5.95 13.94
#